data_AF-A0A1Y4HDT3-F1
#
_entry.id   AF-A0A1Y4HDT3-F1
#
_cell.length_a   1.000
_cell.length_b   1.000
_cell.length_c   1.000
_cell.angle_alpha   90.00
_cell.angle_beta   90.00
_cell.angle_gamma   90.00
#
_symmetry.space_group_name_H-M   'P 1'
#
loop_
_entity.id
_entity.type
_entity.pdbx_description
1 polymer ?
#
loop_
_entity_poly.entity_id
_entity_poly.type
_entity_poly.pdbx_seq_one_letter_code
_entity_poly.pdbx_strand_id
1 'polypeptide(L)'
;MNDKYTRNSSYRNEFLSAVQPVRGKYRCVYCGRRVKPEKMQVDHVVAVHLAQRGFLAKLLVPKGVNDISNLVPACRRCNRQKGSKGGLWIIRGRFWRVCLPIYTVLRLACLVGIAFVALAAFGWPPAADALSGLLSGLMGNLPQIA
;
A
#
# COMPACT_ATOMS: atom_id res chain seq x y z
N MET A 1 33.14 -5.03 -5.01
CA MET A 1 31.76 -4.54 -4.71
C MET A 1 30.89 -5.76 -4.42
N ASN A 2 30.02 -5.69 -3.42
CA ASN A 2 29.25 -6.86 -2.98
C ASN A 2 27.99 -6.99 -3.85
N ASP A 3 28.01 -7.87 -4.86
CA ASP A 3 26.96 -8.04 -5.88
C ASP A 3 25.56 -8.31 -5.33
N LYS A 4 25.50 -8.75 -4.07
CA LYS A 4 24.26 -9.02 -3.33
C LYS A 4 23.33 -7.81 -3.18
N TYR A 5 23.86 -6.59 -3.29
CA TYR A 5 23.13 -5.34 -3.09
C TYR A 5 23.11 -4.43 -4.34
N THR A 6 23.48 -4.97 -5.50
CA THR A 6 23.35 -4.31 -6.80
C THR A 6 22.15 -4.87 -7.56
N ARG A 7 21.54 -4.07 -8.42
CA ARG A 7 20.42 -4.53 -9.26
C ARG A 7 21.01 -5.32 -10.44
N ASN A 8 20.57 -6.55 -10.64
CA ASN A 8 20.86 -7.30 -11.86
C ASN A 8 19.68 -7.20 -12.85
N SER A 9 19.84 -7.72 -14.06
CA SER A 9 18.77 -7.77 -15.07
C SER A 9 17.91 -9.03 -14.96
N SER A 10 18.40 -10.09 -14.30
CA SER A 10 17.75 -11.41 -14.24
C SER A 10 16.56 -11.48 -13.27
N TYR A 11 16.53 -10.64 -12.23
CA TYR A 11 15.52 -10.69 -11.16
C TYR A 11 14.08 -10.69 -11.67
N ARG A 12 13.81 -9.98 -12.79
CA ARG A 12 12.47 -9.93 -13.36
C ARG A 12 12.06 -11.30 -13.91
N ASN A 13 12.96 -11.97 -14.63
CA ASN A 13 12.67 -13.27 -15.21
C ASN A 13 12.53 -14.33 -14.13
N GLU A 14 13.40 -14.30 -13.12
CA GLU A 14 13.32 -15.17 -11.93
C GLU A 14 12.01 -14.96 -11.16
N PHE A 15 11.55 -13.71 -11.02
CA PHE A 15 10.26 -13.43 -10.41
C PHE A 15 9.09 -13.97 -11.23
N LEU A 16 9.13 -13.81 -12.55
CA LEU A 16 8.06 -14.28 -13.44
C LEU A 16 8.00 -15.81 -13.53
N SER A 17 9.12 -16.52 -13.36
CA SER A 17 9.12 -17.98 -13.28
C SER A 17 8.57 -18.46 -11.94
N ALA A 18 8.93 -17.80 -10.83
CA ALA A 18 8.51 -18.17 -9.48
C ALA A 18 7.07 -17.78 -9.15
N VAL A 19 6.55 -16.67 -9.69
CA VAL A 19 5.25 -16.09 -9.32
C VAL A 19 4.34 -15.98 -10.53
N GLN A 20 3.35 -16.89 -10.59
CA GLN A 20 2.37 -16.94 -11.66
C GLN A 20 1.15 -16.03 -11.37
N PRO A 21 0.54 -15.43 -12.41
CA PRO A 21 -0.64 -14.60 -12.25
C PRO A 21 -1.88 -15.47 -11.95
N VAL A 22 -2.79 -14.94 -11.14
CA VAL A 22 -4.07 -15.61 -10.83
C VAL A 22 -5.14 -15.10 -11.80
N ARG A 23 -5.77 -16.00 -12.55
CA ARG A 23 -6.73 -15.65 -13.62
C ARG A 23 -6.14 -14.64 -14.63
N GLY A 24 -4.89 -14.86 -15.03
CA GLY A 24 -4.18 -14.04 -16.02
C GLY A 24 -3.84 -12.62 -15.55
N LYS A 25 -3.97 -12.30 -14.25
CA LYS A 25 -3.61 -10.97 -13.72
C LYS A 25 -2.80 -11.09 -12.43
N TYR A 26 -1.86 -10.18 -12.26
CA TYR A 26 -1.14 -9.97 -11.00
C TYR A 26 -1.92 -9.05 -10.08
N ARG A 27 -1.87 -9.29 -8.77
CA ARG A 27 -2.45 -8.39 -7.77
C ARG A 27 -1.36 -7.44 -7.29
N CYS A 28 -1.55 -6.13 -7.49
CA CYS A 28 -0.66 -5.14 -6.91
C CYS A 28 -0.67 -5.26 -5.37
N VAL A 29 0.46 -5.56 -4.75
CA VAL A 29 0.53 -5.70 -3.27
C VAL A 29 0.21 -4.41 -2.52
N TYR A 30 0.44 -3.26 -3.14
CA TYR A 30 0.21 -1.96 -2.51
C TYR A 30 -1.26 -1.55 -2.50
N CYS A 31 -1.94 -1.63 -3.65
CA CYS A 31 -3.31 -1.11 -3.78
C CYS A 31 -4.37 -2.17 -4.09
N GLY A 32 -3.98 -3.44 -4.25
CA GLY A 32 -4.89 -4.56 -4.48
C GLY A 32 -5.47 -4.67 -5.89
N ARG A 33 -5.22 -3.68 -6.77
CA ARG A 33 -5.68 -3.69 -8.16
C ARG A 33 -5.13 -4.90 -8.91
N ARG A 34 -5.97 -5.54 -9.73
CA ARG A 34 -5.55 -6.56 -10.69
C ARG A 34 -4.93 -5.91 -11.93
N VAL A 35 -3.70 -6.29 -12.26
CA VAL A 35 -2.88 -5.70 -13.33
C VAL A 35 -2.54 -6.80 -14.33
N LYS A 36 -2.70 -6.53 -15.63
CA LYS A 36 -2.24 -7.46 -16.67
C LYS A 36 -0.71 -7.60 -16.65
N PRO A 37 -0.14 -8.76 -17.01
CA PRO A 37 1.31 -8.98 -17.03
C PRO A 37 2.09 -7.87 -17.73
N GLU A 38 1.61 -7.40 -18.89
CA GLU A 38 2.27 -6.35 -19.70
C GLU A 38 2.38 -5.01 -18.97
N LYS A 39 1.43 -4.70 -18.08
CA LYS A 39 1.38 -3.43 -17.32
C LYS A 39 1.94 -3.58 -15.90
N MET A 40 2.34 -4.79 -15.51
CA MET A 40 2.85 -5.12 -14.18
C MET A 40 4.35 -4.83 -14.10
N GLN A 41 4.76 -4.24 -12.97
CA GLN A 41 6.16 -4.00 -12.65
C GLN A 41 6.56 -4.84 -11.44
N VAL A 42 7.73 -5.48 -11.53
CA VAL A 42 8.36 -6.15 -10.40
C VAL A 42 9.06 -5.07 -9.59
N ASP A 43 8.61 -4.88 -8.36
CA ASP A 43 9.17 -3.88 -7.44
C ASP A 43 9.92 -4.57 -6.31
N HIS A 44 10.98 -3.91 -5.84
CA HIS A 44 11.77 -4.31 -4.69
C HIS A 44 11.14 -3.70 -3.43
N VAL A 45 10.58 -4.52 -2.54
CA VAL A 45 9.95 -4.06 -1.28
C VAL A 45 10.90 -3.16 -0.51
N VAL A 46 12.13 -3.61 -0.30
CA VAL A 46 13.27 -2.79 0.12
C VAL A 46 14.04 -2.37 -1.12
N ALA A 47 14.01 -1.06 -1.42
CA ALA A 47 14.67 -0.52 -2.60
C ALA A 47 16.19 -0.73 -2.55
N VAL A 48 16.80 -0.97 -3.71
CA VAL A 48 18.25 -1.22 -3.84
C VAL A 48 19.08 -0.11 -3.20
N HIS A 49 18.74 1.15 -3.47
CA HIS A 49 19.45 2.30 -2.92
C HIS A 49 19.35 2.41 -1.38
N LEU A 50 18.25 1.95 -0.77
CA LEU A 50 18.12 1.89 0.69
C LEU A 50 19.08 0.83 1.26
N ALA A 51 19.11 -0.36 0.66
CA ALA A 51 20.01 -1.44 1.06
C ALA A 51 21.50 -1.07 0.86
N GLN A 52 21.82 -0.22 -0.13
CA GLN A 52 23.18 0.28 -0.32
C GLN A 52 23.61 1.28 0.76
N ARG A 53 22.69 2.14 1.23
CA ARG A 53 23.01 3.23 2.18
C ARG A 53 23.18 2.82 3.64
N GLY A 54 22.48 1.78 4.12
CA GLY A 54 22.40 1.55 5.56
C GLY A 54 22.31 0.09 5.98
N PHE A 55 22.97 -0.23 7.10
CA PHE A 55 22.96 -1.57 7.70
C PHE A 55 21.55 -2.06 8.03
N LEU A 56 20.68 -1.20 8.58
CA LEU A 56 19.29 -1.55 8.91
C LEU A 56 18.50 -2.04 7.69
N ALA A 57 18.70 -1.42 6.52
CA ALA A 57 18.03 -1.86 5.30
C ALA A 57 18.57 -3.21 4.80
N LYS A 58 19.87 -3.50 4.98
CA LYS A 58 20.47 -4.81 4.65
C LYS A 58 19.90 -5.92 5.54
N LEU A 59 19.63 -5.63 6.82
CA LEU A 59 19.01 -6.59 7.74
C LEU A 59 17.60 -7.02 7.27
N LEU A 60 16.89 -6.16 6.54
CA LEU A 60 15.58 -6.48 5.97
C LEU A 60 15.67 -7.34 4.70
N VAL A 61 16.85 -7.48 4.09
CA VAL A 61 17.12 -8.29 2.89
C VAL A 61 18.35 -9.20 3.08
N PRO A 62 18.31 -10.14 4.05
CA PRO A 62 19.47 -10.95 4.39
C PRO A 62 19.92 -11.87 3.25
N LYS A 63 19.04 -12.20 2.30
CA LYS A 63 19.34 -12.99 1.10
C LYS A 63 19.79 -12.15 -0.11
N GLY A 64 19.74 -10.82 0.01
CA GLY A 64 20.10 -9.88 -1.05
C GLY A 64 18.90 -9.15 -1.63
N VAL A 65 19.15 -8.06 -2.34
CA VAL A 65 18.08 -7.19 -2.85
C VAL A 65 17.27 -7.85 -3.95
N ASN A 66 17.89 -8.69 -4.78
CA ASN A 66 17.23 -9.35 -5.91
C ASN A 66 16.53 -10.67 -5.55
N ASP A 67 16.60 -11.10 -4.28
CA ASP A 67 15.93 -12.32 -3.83
C ASP A 67 14.41 -12.20 -4.01
N ILE A 68 13.77 -13.30 -4.45
CA ILE A 68 12.32 -13.35 -4.72
C ILE A 68 11.49 -12.88 -3.52
N SER A 69 11.95 -13.10 -2.28
CA SER A 69 11.23 -12.65 -1.08
C SER A 69 11.19 -11.11 -0.90
N ASN A 70 12.07 -10.38 -1.60
CA ASN A 70 12.07 -8.92 -1.66
C ASN A 70 11.36 -8.38 -2.92
N LEU A 71 10.91 -9.25 -3.82
CA LEU A 71 10.26 -8.85 -5.07
C LEU A 71 8.75 -9.04 -4.97
N VAL A 72 8.00 -8.05 -5.46
CA VAL A 72 6.55 -8.06 -5.43
C VAL A 72 5.95 -7.51 -6.72
N PRO A 73 4.75 -7.96 -7.11
CA PRO A 73 4.05 -7.39 -8.25
C PRO A 73 3.39 -6.07 -7.85
N ALA A 74 3.68 -5.00 -8.59
CA ALA A 74 3.15 -3.67 -8.38
C ALA A 74 2.58 -3.06 -9.67
N CYS A 75 1.57 -2.18 -9.52
CA CYS A 75 1.13 -1.35 -10.63
C CYS A 75 2.07 -0.15 -10.81
N ARG A 76 2.18 0.37 -12.04
CA ARG A 76 3.05 1.51 -12.38
C ARG A 76 2.87 2.71 -11.45
N ARG A 77 1.62 3.03 -11.08
CA ARG A 77 1.31 4.15 -10.16
C ARG A 77 1.90 3.92 -8.76
N CYS A 78 1.66 2.77 -8.16
CA CYS A 78 2.14 2.49 -6.80
C CYS A 78 3.67 2.34 -6.77
N ASN A 79 4.25 1.69 -7.78
CA ASN A 79 5.70 1.57 -7.90
C ASN A 79 6.37 2.95 -7.98
N ARG A 80 5.87 3.83 -8.87
CA ARG A 80 6.35 5.22 -8.97
C ARG A 80 6.16 6.01 -7.68
N GLN A 81 5.01 5.85 -7.01
CA GLN A 81 4.70 6.56 -5.77
C GLN A 81 5.59 6.12 -4.60
N LYS A 82 5.93 4.82 -4.54
CA LYS A 82 6.90 4.27 -3.61
C LYS A 82 8.29 4.81 -3.91
N GLY A 83 8.76 4.66 -5.15
CA GLY A 83 10.13 5.01 -5.53
C GLY A 83 11.16 4.37 -4.59
N SER A 84 12.02 5.19 -4.02
CA SER A 84 13.04 4.80 -3.02
C SER A 84 12.59 4.96 -1.57
N LYS A 85 11.29 5.18 -1.30
CA LYS A 85 10.77 5.39 0.07
C LYS A 85 10.81 4.08 0.87
N GLY A 86 11.23 4.21 2.12
CA GLY A 86 11.20 3.14 3.12
C GLY A 86 9.97 3.22 4.02
N GLY A 87 10.14 2.83 5.29
CA GLY A 87 9.12 2.98 6.34
C GLY A 87 7.84 2.20 6.06
N LEU A 88 6.69 2.87 6.15
CA LEU A 88 5.36 2.26 5.94
C LEU A 88 5.22 1.56 4.58
N TRP A 89 5.96 1.97 3.56
CA TRP A 89 5.94 1.29 2.26
C TRP A 89 6.56 -0.10 2.31
N ILE A 90 7.62 -0.29 3.09
CA ILE A 90 8.25 -1.60 3.31
C ILE A 90 7.28 -2.49 4.08
N ILE A 91 6.71 -1.99 5.18
CA ILE A 91 5.74 -2.72 6.00
C ILE A 91 4.55 -3.15 5.14
N ARG A 92 3.98 -2.22 4.36
CA ARG A 92 2.85 -2.51 3.49
C ARG A 92 3.15 -3.51 2.38
N GLY A 93 4.37 -3.51 1.83
CA GLY A 93 4.79 -4.50 0.84
C GLY A 93 5.02 -5.88 1.45
N ARG A 94 5.68 -5.95 2.61
CA ARG A 94 6.04 -7.21 3.29
C ARG A 94 4.82 -7.91 3.88
N PHE A 95 3.95 -7.15 4.54
CA PHE A 95 2.77 -7.66 5.23
C PHE A 95 1.48 -7.37 4.46
N TRP A 96 1.55 -7.34 3.12
CA TRP A 96 0.43 -6.95 2.26
C TRP A 96 -0.84 -7.78 2.51
N ARG A 97 -0.72 -9.04 2.91
CA ARG A 97 -1.87 -9.91 3.23
C ARG A 97 -2.76 -9.34 4.35
N VAL A 98 -2.16 -8.59 5.29
CA VAL A 98 -2.86 -7.94 6.40
C VAL A 98 -3.08 -6.46 6.11
N CYS A 99 -2.06 -5.75 5.60
CA CYS A 99 -2.18 -4.32 5.32
C CYS A 99 -3.17 -3.99 4.21
N LEU A 100 -3.31 -4.86 3.19
CA LEU A 100 -4.20 -4.61 2.06
C LEU A 100 -5.69 -4.65 2.44
N PRO A 101 -6.22 -5.67 3.16
CA PRO A 101 -7.62 -5.65 3.59
C PRO A 101 -7.90 -4.46 4.51
N ILE A 102 -7.02 -4.17 5.48
CA ILE A 102 -7.15 -2.99 6.35
C ILE A 102 -7.23 -1.71 5.51
N TYR A 103 -6.28 -1.50 4.60
CA TYR A 103 -6.29 -0.35 3.69
C TYR A 103 -7.57 -0.27 2.84
N THR A 104 -8.08 -1.42 2.39
CA THR A 104 -9.31 -1.48 1.59
C THR A 104 -10.53 -1.10 2.41
N VAL A 105 -10.66 -1.63 3.63
CA VAL A 105 -11.76 -1.31 4.56
C VAL A 105 -11.73 0.18 4.92
N LEU A 106 -10.57 0.70 5.34
CA LEU A 106 -10.43 2.12 5.68
C LEU A 106 -10.76 3.03 4.49
N ARG A 107 -10.33 2.65 3.28
CA ARG A 107 -10.65 3.41 2.06
C ARG A 107 -12.15 3.39 1.76
N LEU A 108 -12.82 2.25 1.90
CA LEU A 108 -14.27 2.15 1.67
C LEU A 108 -15.05 2.93 2.74
N ALA A 109 -14.67 2.80 4.02
CA ALA A 109 -15.28 3.56 5.11
C ALA A 109 -15.15 5.08 4.87
N CYS A 110 -13.99 5.55 4.42
CA CYS A 110 -13.79 6.94 4.07
C CYS A 110 -14.69 7.40 2.90
N LEU A 111 -14.83 6.59 1.84
CA LEU A 111 -15.72 6.91 0.72
C LEU A 111 -17.19 6.95 1.15
N VAL A 112 -17.61 6.02 2.01
CA VAL A 112 -18.96 6.00 2.57
C VAL A 112 -19.20 7.25 3.43
N GLY A 113 -18.23 7.62 4.28
CA GLY A 113 -18.31 8.83 5.09
C GLY A 113 -18.42 10.11 4.24
N ILE A 114 -17.62 10.22 3.17
CA ILE A 114 -17.70 11.35 2.22
C ILE A 114 -19.07 11.39 1.54
N ALA A 115 -19.57 10.24 1.07
CA ALA A 115 -20.88 10.16 0.44
C ALA A 115 -22.00 10.55 1.41
N PHE A 116 -21.93 10.10 2.67
CA PHE A 116 -22.88 10.46 3.72
C PHE A 116 -22.90 11.97 3.99
N VAL A 117 -21.72 12.60 4.15
CA VAL A 117 -21.61 14.05 4.33
C VAL A 117 -22.14 14.81 3.12
N ALA A 118 -21.86 14.33 1.90
CA ALA A 118 -22.40 14.93 0.68
C ALA A 118 -23.94 14.85 0.66
N LEU A 119 -24.53 13.69 0.97
CA LEU A 119 -25.99 13.53 1.04
C LEU A 119 -26.63 14.46 2.08
N ALA A 120 -26.02 14.59 3.26
CA ALA A 120 -26.46 15.54 4.27
C ALA A 120 -26.43 17.00 3.75
N ALA A 121 -25.36 17.39 3.05
CA ALA A 121 -25.21 18.72 2.47
C ALA A 121 -26.22 19.01 1.35
N PHE A 122 -26.64 17.99 0.58
CA PHE A 122 -27.68 18.12 -0.44
C PHE A 122 -29.11 17.99 0.10
N GLY A 123 -29.29 18.01 1.42
CA GLY A 123 -30.61 18.08 2.06
C GLY A 123 -31.34 16.74 2.14
N TRP A 124 -30.63 15.61 2.07
CA TRP A 124 -31.23 14.30 2.38
C TRP A 124 -31.55 14.22 3.89
N PRO A 125 -32.83 14.28 4.30
CA PRO A 125 -33.19 14.53 5.70
C PRO A 125 -32.59 13.51 6.69
N PRO A 126 -32.63 12.18 6.41
CA PRO A 126 -32.02 11.18 7.31
C PRO A 126 -30.51 11.36 7.53
N ALA A 127 -29.78 11.92 6.56
CA ALA A 127 -28.33 12.11 6.67
C ALA A 127 -28.00 13.41 7.40
N ALA A 128 -28.80 14.47 7.16
CA ALA A 128 -28.66 15.75 7.86
C ALA A 128 -28.94 15.60 9.37
N ASP A 129 -30.00 14.87 9.74
CA ASP A 129 -30.38 14.64 11.14
C ASP A 129 -29.35 13.77 11.88
N ALA A 130 -28.82 12.74 11.22
CA ALA A 130 -27.78 11.90 11.80
C ALA A 130 -26.43 12.64 11.94
N LEU A 131 -26.09 13.53 11.00
CA LEU A 131 -24.88 14.36 11.09
C LEU A 131 -24.97 15.40 12.20
N SER A 132 -26.11 16.08 12.34
CA SER A 132 -26.32 17.06 13.41
C SER A 132 -26.24 16.40 14.79
N GLY A 133 -26.89 15.25 14.98
CA GLY A 133 -26.80 14.48 16.23
C GLY A 133 -25.36 14.04 16.59
N LEU A 134 -24.57 13.61 15.60
CA LEU A 134 -23.16 13.27 15.80
C LEU A 134 -22.32 14.48 16.22
N LEU A 135 -22.50 15.63 15.58
CA LEU A 135 -21.77 16.85 15.91
C LEU A 135 -22.13 17.36 17.30
N SER A 136 -23.41 17.35 17.67
CA SER A 136 -23.87 17.69 19.01
C SER A 136 -23.28 16.76 20.07
N GLY A 137 -23.22 15.46 19.81
CA GLY A 137 -22.60 14.49 20.72
C GLY A 137 -21.08 14.66 20.87
N LEU A 138 -20.38 15.05 19.79
CA LEU A 138 -18.95 15.33 19.83
C LEU A 138 -18.63 16.65 20.56
N MET A 139 -19.41 17.71 20.32
CA MET A 139 -19.21 19.00 20.98
C MET A 139 -19.68 19.01 22.44
N GLY A 140 -20.70 18.23 22.79
CA GLY A 140 -21.19 18.10 24.17
C GLY A 140 -20.26 17.34 25.12
N ASN A 141 -19.25 16.64 24.59
CA ASN A 141 -18.25 15.89 25.38
C ASN A 141 -16.91 16.64 25.53
N LEU A 142 -16.82 17.91 25.10
CA LEU A 142 -15.66 18.74 25.41
C LEU A 142 -15.73 19.18 26.88
N PRO A 143 -14.70 18.90 27.71
CA PRO A 143 -14.67 19.41 29.08
C PRO A 143 -14.73 20.93 29.03
N GLN A 144 -15.68 21.51 29.77
CA GLN A 144 -15.75 22.95 29.98
C GLN A 144 -14.50 23.34 30.77
N ILE A 145 -13.51 23.89 30.07
CA ILE A 145 -12.31 24.45 30.70
C ILE A 145 -12.75 25.79 31.27
N ALA A 146 -13.01 25.81 32.58
CA ALA A 146 -13.28 27.02 33.35
C ALA A 146 -12.00 27.85 33.54
#